data_AF-K5V529-F1
#
_entry.id   AF-K5V529-F1
#
_cell.length_a   1.000
_cell.length_b   1.000
_cell.length_c   1.000
_cell.angle_alpha   90.00
_cell.angle_beta   90.00
_cell.angle_gamma   90.00
#
_symmetry.space_group_name_H-M   'P 1'
#
loop_
_entity.id
_entity.type
_entity.pdbx_description
1 polymer ?
#
loop_
_entity_poly.entity_id
_entity_poly.type
_entity_poly.pdbx_seq_one_letter_code
_entity_poly.pdbx_strand_id
1 'polypeptide(L)'
;MAGSSRNRMIFLSPLWFGIAHVHHGWEVYTRIGRTSFAAQQAAFSVVFQTAYTTLFGFHCAFLFLRTGSLLPPIASHVFCNIMGLPDLGDAVARFPHRKLLIITSHLLGVAGYIYTLKAWTCGIGSLYWPA
;
A
#
# COMPACT_ATOMS: atom_id res chain seq x y z
N MET A 1 -0.36 20.38 -10.01
CA MET A 1 -0.31 19.31 -11.04
C MET A 1 0.00 19.84 -12.44
N ALA A 2 -0.26 21.11 -12.76
CA ALA A 2 0.25 21.72 -14.00
C ALA A 2 1.79 21.76 -13.99
N GLY A 3 2.43 21.11 -14.97
CA GLY A 3 3.88 21.16 -15.22
C GLY A 3 4.77 20.22 -14.38
N SER A 4 4.23 19.40 -13.47
CA SER A 4 5.06 18.47 -12.68
C SER A 4 5.28 17.15 -13.43
N SER A 5 6.50 16.60 -13.37
CA SER A 5 6.81 15.29 -13.97
C SER A 5 5.94 14.17 -13.36
N ARG A 6 5.60 13.15 -14.15
CA ARG A 6 4.82 11.98 -13.69
C ARG A 6 5.39 11.34 -12.43
N ASN A 7 6.71 11.13 -12.37
CA ASN A 7 7.35 10.52 -11.21
C ASN A 7 7.11 11.34 -9.93
N ARG A 8 7.19 12.66 -10.00
CA ARG A 8 6.87 13.53 -8.85
C ARG A 8 5.41 13.41 -8.43
N MET A 9 4.48 13.32 -9.39
CA MET A 9 3.05 13.16 -9.09
C MET A 9 2.75 11.79 -8.46
N ILE A 10 3.46 10.74 -8.83
CA ILE A 10 3.30 9.39 -8.26
C ILE A 10 3.92 9.32 -6.86
N PHE A 11 5.11 9.89 -6.66
CA PHE A 11 5.91 9.60 -5.47
C PHE A 11 5.90 10.69 -4.39
N LEU A 12 5.66 11.97 -4.71
CA LEU A 12 5.79 13.02 -3.69
C LEU A 12 4.54 13.19 -2.83
N SER A 13 3.35 13.26 -3.43
CA SER A 13 2.12 13.46 -2.66
C SER A 13 1.83 12.28 -1.72
N PRO A 14 1.98 11.01 -2.11
CA PRO A 14 1.68 9.92 -1.19
C PRO A 14 2.75 9.74 -0.11
N LEU A 15 4.00 10.15 -0.38
CA LEU A 15 5.04 10.19 0.64
C LEU A 15 4.67 11.17 1.75
N TRP A 16 4.25 12.39 1.40
CA TRP A 16 3.80 13.36 2.39
C TRP A 16 2.58 12.88 3.16
N PHE A 17 1.63 12.25 2.47
CA PHE A 17 0.47 11.63 3.10
C PHE A 17 0.87 10.54 4.11
N GLY A 18 1.81 9.66 3.76
CA GLY A 18 2.33 8.65 4.69
C GLY A 18 3.05 9.26 5.90
N ILE A 19 3.86 10.31 5.71
CA ILE A 19 4.54 11.02 6.81
C ILE A 19 3.52 11.66 7.75
N ALA A 20 2.41 12.17 7.24
CA ALA A 20 1.36 12.74 8.09
C ALA A 20 0.83 11.74 9.13
N HIS A 21 0.97 10.42 8.92
CA HIS A 21 0.53 9.38 9.85
C HIS A 21 1.55 9.04 10.95
N VAL A 22 2.77 9.61 10.90
CA VAL A 22 3.80 9.37 11.92
C VAL A 22 3.30 9.74 13.33
N HIS A 23 2.39 10.71 13.43
CA HIS A 23 1.80 11.12 14.70
C HIS A 23 1.05 9.99 15.44
N HIS A 24 0.57 8.95 14.76
CA HIS A 24 -0.07 7.80 15.41
C HIS A 24 0.89 7.02 16.33
N GLY A 25 2.21 7.16 16.15
CA GLY A 25 3.18 6.57 17.08
C GLY A 25 3.04 7.13 18.48
N TRP A 26 2.74 8.43 18.59
CA TRP A 26 2.48 9.05 19.88
C TRP A 26 1.25 8.47 20.57
N GLU A 27 0.21 8.20 19.80
CA GLU A 27 -1.00 7.54 20.27
C GLU A 27 -0.71 6.12 20.77
N VAL A 28 0.00 5.31 19.98
CA VAL A 28 0.40 3.94 20.36
C VAL A 28 1.26 3.96 21.63
N TYR A 29 2.27 4.82 21.68
CA TYR A 29 3.14 4.96 22.84
C TYR A 29 2.37 5.34 24.11
N THR A 30 1.41 6.26 23.98
CA THR A 30 0.58 6.72 25.09
C THR A 30 -0.41 5.64 25.55
N ARG A 31 -1.09 4.95 24.62
CA ARG A 31 -2.08 3.91 24.92
C ARG A 31 -1.47 2.70 25.64
N ILE A 32 -0.23 2.34 25.31
CA ILE A 32 0.45 1.15 25.84
C ILE A 32 1.19 1.45 27.17
N GLY A 33 1.11 2.69 27.67
CA GLY A 33 1.60 3.03 29.01
C GLY A 33 3.00 3.64 29.05
N ARG A 34 3.51 4.16 27.93
CA ARG A 34 4.74 4.97 27.85
C ARG A 34 6.03 4.28 28.31
N THR A 35 6.07 2.96 28.25
CA THR A 35 7.25 2.15 28.60
C THR A 35 8.23 2.02 27.43
N SER A 36 9.43 1.46 27.68
CA SER A 36 10.37 1.14 26.59
C SER A 36 9.78 0.14 25.59
N PHE A 37 8.98 -0.82 26.07
CA PHE A 37 8.22 -1.74 25.22
C PHE A 37 7.19 -0.99 24.36
N ALA A 38 6.44 -0.05 24.94
CA ALA A 38 5.50 0.78 24.21
C ALA A 38 6.19 1.61 23.11
N ALA A 39 7.40 2.13 23.38
CA ALA A 39 8.17 2.88 22.40
C ALA A 39 8.61 1.99 21.22
N GLN A 40 9.07 0.77 21.49
CA GLN A 40 9.42 -0.19 20.44
C GLN A 40 8.19 -0.55 19.57
N GLN A 41 7.05 -0.82 20.20
CA GLN A 41 5.82 -1.16 19.48
C GLN A 41 5.28 0.02 18.67
N ALA A 42 5.33 1.23 19.22
CA ALA A 42 4.97 2.47 18.52
C ALA A 42 5.87 2.72 17.30
N ALA A 43 7.18 2.53 17.45
CA ALA A 43 8.14 2.66 16.35
C ALA A 43 7.83 1.67 15.22
N PHE A 44 7.62 0.38 15.55
CA PHE A 44 7.26 -0.62 14.55
C PHE A 44 5.93 -0.30 13.86
N SER A 45 4.90 0.07 14.64
CA SER A 45 3.57 0.43 14.13
C SER A 45 3.63 1.61 13.16
N VAL A 46 4.34 2.69 13.51
CA VAL A 46 4.46 3.86 12.63
C VAL A 46 5.26 3.56 11.39
N VAL A 47 6.39 2.86 11.49
CA VAL A 47 7.19 2.50 10.32
C VAL A 47 6.34 1.70 9.35
N PHE A 48 5.61 0.71 9.86
CA PHE A 48 4.72 -0.11 9.04
C PHE A 48 3.58 0.70 8.43
N GLN A 49 2.86 1.49 9.23
CA GLN A 49 1.75 2.31 8.79
C GLN A 49 2.19 3.32 7.73
N THR A 50 3.25 4.09 8.00
CA THR A 50 3.77 5.07 7.05
C THR A 50 4.26 4.41 5.77
N ALA A 51 4.99 3.29 5.84
CA ALA A 51 5.44 2.58 4.65
C ALA A 51 4.27 2.05 3.81
N TYR A 52 3.31 1.38 4.45
CA TYR A 52 2.15 0.82 3.78
C TYR A 52 1.27 1.90 3.15
N THR A 53 0.93 2.96 3.90
CA THR A 53 0.15 4.09 3.41
C THR A 53 0.84 4.80 2.24
N THR A 54 2.17 4.94 2.29
CA THR A 54 2.96 5.53 1.21
C THR A 54 2.92 4.67 -0.05
N LEU A 55 3.21 3.37 0.07
CA LEU A 55 3.23 2.44 -1.07
C LEU A 55 1.83 2.29 -1.70
N PHE A 56 0.80 2.20 -0.88
CA PHE A 56 -0.57 2.14 -1.35
C PHE A 56 -0.98 3.43 -2.07
N GLY A 57 -0.57 4.58 -1.56
CA GLY A 57 -0.82 5.84 -2.23
C GLY A 57 -0.04 6.00 -3.54
N PHE A 58 1.20 5.48 -3.65
CA PHE A 58 1.92 5.38 -4.95
C PHE A 58 1.11 4.56 -5.95
N HIS A 59 0.55 3.45 -5.50
CA HIS A 59 -0.28 2.58 -6.32
C HIS A 59 -1.54 3.31 -6.81
N CYS A 60 -2.28 3.98 -5.93
CA CYS A 60 -3.46 4.75 -6.32
C CYS A 60 -3.13 5.91 -7.28
N ALA A 61 -2.03 6.63 -7.02
CA ALA A 61 -1.57 7.71 -7.91
C ALA A 61 -1.19 7.17 -9.29
N PHE A 62 -0.51 6.01 -9.34
CA PHE A 62 -0.20 5.32 -10.59
C PHE A 62 -1.48 4.93 -11.35
N LEU A 63 -2.46 4.30 -10.70
CA LEU A 63 -3.73 3.93 -11.33
C LEU A 63 -4.47 5.14 -11.89
N PHE A 64 -4.56 6.22 -11.11
CA PHE A 64 -5.19 7.46 -11.55
C PHE A 64 -4.52 8.04 -12.79
N LEU A 65 -3.19 8.20 -12.78
CA LEU A 65 -2.47 8.78 -13.91
C LEU A 65 -2.48 7.87 -15.15
N ARG A 66 -2.44 6.54 -14.96
CA ARG A 66 -2.48 5.58 -16.08
C ARG A 66 -3.83 5.49 -16.74
N THR A 67 -4.91 5.51 -15.96
CA THR A 67 -6.27 5.32 -16.48
C THR A 67 -7.01 6.63 -16.76
N GLY A 68 -6.56 7.75 -16.17
CA GLY A 68 -7.27 9.02 -16.22
C GLY A 68 -8.58 9.03 -15.42
N SER A 69 -8.86 7.99 -14.62
CA SER A 69 -10.11 7.82 -13.88
C SER A 69 -9.86 7.65 -12.38
N LEU A 70 -10.80 8.15 -11.58
CA LEU A 70 -10.82 7.94 -10.13
C LEU A 70 -11.42 6.58 -9.74
N LEU A 71 -12.13 5.90 -10.65
CA LEU A 71 -12.78 4.63 -10.33
C LEU A 71 -11.79 3.52 -9.95
N PRO A 72 -10.71 3.26 -10.72
CA PRO A 72 -9.74 2.21 -10.36
C PRO A 72 -9.09 2.41 -8.96
N PRO A 73 -8.52 3.58 -8.61
CA PRO A 73 -7.94 3.74 -7.28
C PRO A 73 -8.98 3.68 -6.15
N ILE A 74 -10.21 4.16 -6.35
CA ILE A 74 -11.29 4.04 -5.33
C ILE A 74 -11.66 2.57 -5.12
N ALA A 75 -11.86 1.81 -6.19
CA ALA A 75 -12.19 0.39 -6.10
C ALA A 75 -11.09 -0.40 -5.37
N SER A 76 -9.82 -0.15 -5.71
CA SER A 76 -8.68 -0.74 -5.00
C SER A 76 -8.66 -0.36 -3.52
N HIS A 77 -8.96 0.90 -3.18
CA HIS A 77 -9.00 1.36 -1.79
C HIS A 77 -10.08 0.66 -0.98
N VAL A 78 -11.32 0.61 -1.50
CA VAL A 78 -12.43 -0.07 -0.83
C VAL A 78 -12.11 -1.56 -0.64
N PHE A 79 -11.61 -2.23 -1.67
CA PHE A 79 -11.26 -3.64 -1.60
C PHE A 79 -10.16 -3.90 -0.56
N CYS A 80 -9.06 -3.15 -0.58
CA CYS A 80 -7.96 -3.33 0.36
C CYS A 80 -8.37 -3.01 1.81
N ASN A 81 -9.27 -2.05 2.04
CA ASN A 81 -9.78 -1.77 3.38
C ASN A 81 -10.69 -2.88 3.91
N ILE A 82 -11.45 -3.55 3.04
CA ILE A 82 -12.28 -4.70 3.42
C ILE A 82 -11.41 -5.93 3.71
N MET A 83 -10.45 -6.22 2.85
CA MET A 83 -9.62 -7.42 2.95
C MET A 83 -8.51 -7.31 3.98
N GLY A 84 -7.95 -6.11 4.18
CA GLY A 84 -6.75 -5.90 4.97
C GLY A 84 -5.50 -6.51 4.34
N LEU A 85 -4.41 -6.54 5.11
CA LEU A 85 -3.20 -7.25 4.73
C LEU A 85 -3.32 -8.74 5.10
N PRO A 86 -2.77 -9.65 4.28
CA PRO A 86 -2.79 -11.07 4.59
C PRO A 86 -1.93 -11.35 5.83
N ASP A 87 -2.55 -11.91 6.88
CA ASP A 87 -1.83 -12.41 8.05
C ASP A 87 -1.18 -13.77 7.73
N LEU A 88 -0.01 -13.70 7.09
CA LEU A 88 0.77 -14.88 6.74
C LEU A 88 1.24 -15.65 7.98
N GLY A 89 1.48 -14.97 9.11
CA GLY A 89 1.95 -15.59 10.33
C GLY A 89 0.90 -16.54 10.88
N ASP A 90 -0.32 -16.03 11.05
CA ASP A 90 -1.45 -16.80 11.54
C ASP A 90 -1.90 -17.88 10.54
N ALA A 91 -1.90 -17.59 9.24
CA ALA A 91 -2.23 -18.58 8.21
C ALA A 91 -1.27 -19.78 8.21
N VAL A 92 0.04 -19.52 8.35
CA VAL A 92 1.06 -20.55 8.41
C VAL A 92 0.98 -21.33 9.73
N ALA A 93 0.68 -20.66 10.84
CA ALA A 93 0.48 -21.30 12.14
C ALA A 93 -0.73 -22.25 12.14
N ARG A 94 -1.83 -21.86 11.48
CA ARG A 94 -3.04 -22.69 11.34
C ARG A 94 -2.84 -23.89 10.43
N PHE A 95 -2.00 -23.78 9.39
CA PHE A 95 -1.77 -24.86 8.42
C PHE A 95 -0.28 -25.14 8.19
N PRO A 96 0.43 -25.72 9.18
CA PRO A 96 1.89 -25.89 9.12
C PRO A 96 2.34 -26.78 7.95
N HIS A 97 1.57 -27.83 7.62
CA HIS A 97 1.86 -28.71 6.49
C HIS A 97 1.63 -28.07 5.11
N ARG A 98 0.94 -26.93 5.05
CA ARG A 98 0.64 -26.19 3.79
C ARG A 98 1.36 -24.85 3.71
N LYS A 99 2.33 -24.59 4.60
CA LYS A 99 3.11 -23.34 4.64
C LYS A 99 3.66 -22.95 3.28
N LEU A 100 4.30 -23.90 2.58
CA LEU A 100 4.89 -23.62 1.27
C LEU A 100 3.81 -23.17 0.27
N LEU A 101 2.66 -23.86 0.23
CA LEU A 101 1.55 -23.52 -0.65
C LEU A 101 0.97 -22.13 -0.36
N ILE A 102 0.83 -21.76 0.91
CA ILE A 102 0.34 -20.44 1.33
C ILE A 102 1.31 -19.36 0.87
N ILE A 103 2.61 -19.54 1.11
CA ILE A 103 3.62 -18.54 0.74
C ILE A 103 3.72 -18.44 -0.79
N THR A 104 3.78 -19.56 -1.51
CA THR A 104 3.90 -19.55 -2.97
C THR A 104 2.68 -18.94 -3.63
N SER A 105 1.46 -19.22 -3.15
CA SER A 105 0.24 -18.62 -3.73
C SER A 105 0.22 -17.10 -3.60
N HIS A 106 0.65 -16.56 -2.45
CA HIS A 106 0.74 -15.10 -2.25
C HIS A 106 1.83 -14.48 -3.14
N LEU A 107 3.02 -15.09 -3.20
CA LEU A 107 4.10 -14.60 -4.05
C LEU A 107 3.72 -14.62 -5.53
N LEU A 108 3.09 -15.70 -6.00
CA LEU A 108 2.59 -15.82 -7.37
C LEU A 108 1.48 -14.81 -7.65
N GLY A 109 0.57 -14.56 -6.70
CA GLY A 109 -0.46 -13.55 -6.82
C GLY A 109 0.11 -12.14 -6.98
N VAL A 110 1.09 -11.77 -6.13
CA VAL A 110 1.78 -10.46 -6.20
C VAL A 110 2.56 -10.33 -7.50
N ALA A 111 3.33 -11.35 -7.88
CA ALA A 111 4.11 -11.33 -9.12
C ALA A 111 3.22 -11.22 -10.35
N GLY A 112 2.14 -12.01 -10.41
CA GLY A 112 1.15 -11.98 -11.48
C GLY A 112 0.48 -10.61 -11.59
N TYR A 113 0.11 -10.03 -10.45
CA TYR A 113 -0.46 -8.69 -10.40
C TYR A 113 0.51 -7.62 -10.93
N ILE A 114 1.76 -7.60 -10.47
CA ILE A 114 2.78 -6.64 -10.94
C ILE A 114 3.02 -6.79 -12.45
N TYR A 115 3.08 -8.03 -12.94
CA TYR A 115 3.28 -8.33 -14.34
C TYR A 115 2.14 -7.81 -15.22
N THR A 116 0.89 -8.03 -14.83
CA THR A 116 -0.29 -7.60 -15.61
C THR A 116 -0.60 -6.12 -15.46
N LEU A 117 -0.12 -5.47 -14.38
CA LEU A 117 -0.46 -4.10 -14.01
C LEU A 117 -0.27 -3.12 -15.17
N LYS A 118 0.86 -3.16 -15.88
CA LYS A 118 1.12 -2.21 -16.99
C LYS A 118 0.18 -2.40 -18.18
N ALA A 119 -0.07 -3.66 -18.55
CA ALA A 119 -0.90 -4.01 -19.69
C ALA A 119 -2.37 -3.69 -19.43
N TRP A 120 -2.87 -4.05 -18.23
CA TRP A 120 -4.28 -3.90 -17.86
C TRP A 120 -4.67 -2.47 -17.51
N THR A 121 -3.70 -1.62 -17.16
CA THR A 121 -3.92 -0.18 -16.90
C THR A 121 -3.65 0.69 -18.13
N CYS A 122 -3.44 0.09 -19.31
CA CYS A 122 -3.30 0.85 -20.54
C CYS A 122 -4.66 1.45 -20.94
N GLY A 123 -4.92 2.67 -20.47
CA GLY A 123 -6.12 3.42 -20.85
C GLY A 123 -5.90 4.16 -22.18
N ILE A 124 -6.87 4.06 -23.09
CA ILE A 124 -6.92 4.89 -24.29
C ILE A 124 -7.38 6.29 -23.86
N GLY A 125 -6.54 7.31 -24.05
CA GLY A 125 -6.93 8.72 -23.83
C GLY A 125 -6.63 9.30 -22.44
N SER A 126 -5.70 8.73 -21.65
CA SER A 126 -5.26 9.41 -20.42
C SER A 126 -4.51 10.72 -20.76
N LEU A 127 -5.04 11.85 -20.29
CA LEU A 127 -4.38 13.16 -20.38
C LEU A 127 -2.98 13.16 -19.74
N TYR A 128 -2.80 12.36 -18.70
CA TYR A 128 -1.55 12.29 -17.93
C TYR A 128 -0.54 11.29 -18.50
N TRP A 129 -0.98 10.42 -19.40
CA TRP A 129 -0.17 9.34 -19.95
C TRP A 129 -0.46 9.12 -21.45
N PRO A 130 -0.12 10.11 -22.31
CA PRO A 130 -0.24 9.95 -23.75
C PRO A 130 0.66 8.81 -24.24
N ALA A 131 0.18 8.10 -25.26
CA ALA A 131 0.80 6.92 -25.86
C ALA A 131 2.20 7.23 -26.43
#